data_AF-A0A6J2HKD4-F1
#
_entry.id   AF-A0A6J2HKD4-F1
#
_cell.length_a   1.000
_cell.length_b   1.000
_cell.length_c   1.000
_cell.angle_alpha   90.00
_cell.angle_beta   90.00
_cell.angle_gamma   90.00
#
_symmetry.space_group_name_H-M   'P 1'
#
loop_
_entity.id
_entity.type
_entity.pdbx_description
1 polymer ?
#
loop_
_entity_poly.entity_id
_entity_poly.type
_entity_poly.pdbx_seq_one_letter_code
_entity_poly.pdbx_strand_id
1 'polypeptide(L)'
;MPPSAMLLLLLPLPLLAALAVPAPAGVAAGGCGPCDPARCPALPARGCPLGRVRDACGCCWQCGRGEGEACGAGGGAAGGRCAPGLECVKSRQRRKAKSGPGLPASGPPGVCLCKSRYPVCGSDGLTYGSGCQLRAASLRAQSRGEPAISQRSKGACEQGPSIVTPPKDIWNVTGAQIYLSCEVIGIPTPVLIWNKIIRGQYGVQRMELLPGDRENLAIQTRGGPEKHEVTGWVLISPLSKEDAGEYECHASNAKGEATASAKIHVVETLHEIALTKG
;
A
#
# COMPACT_ATOMS: atom_id res chain seq x y z
N MET A 1 -70.04 -8.80 -64.30
CA MET A 1 -71.42 -8.33 -64.54
C MET A 1 -71.95 -7.72 -63.24
N PRO A 2 -72.74 -6.63 -63.34
CA PRO A 2 -72.66 -5.39 -62.55
C PRO A 2 -73.67 -5.37 -61.36
N PRO A 3 -74.07 -4.21 -60.76
CA PRO A 3 -73.35 -3.01 -60.27
C PRO A 3 -73.78 -2.62 -58.81
N SER A 4 -73.40 -1.40 -58.38
CA SER A 4 -74.17 -0.52 -57.47
C SER A 4 -74.10 -0.80 -55.96
N ALA A 5 -74.13 0.16 -55.04
CA ALA A 5 -74.23 1.61 -55.09
C ALA A 5 -73.64 2.19 -53.79
N MET A 6 -73.18 3.43 -53.91
CA MET A 6 -72.75 4.32 -52.84
C MET A 6 -73.95 4.74 -51.98
N LEU A 7 -73.85 4.63 -50.65
CA LEU A 7 -74.72 5.36 -49.72
C LEU A 7 -73.90 5.81 -48.50
N LEU A 8 -73.63 7.10 -48.44
CA LEU A 8 -73.06 7.80 -47.30
C LEU A 8 -74.07 7.82 -46.15
N LEU A 9 -73.73 7.23 -45.02
CA LEU A 9 -74.38 7.47 -43.73
C LEU A 9 -73.41 8.22 -42.81
N LEU A 10 -73.72 9.49 -42.55
CA LEU A 10 -73.11 10.29 -41.50
C LEU A 10 -73.64 9.79 -40.14
N LEU A 11 -72.81 9.08 -39.38
CA LEU A 11 -73.10 8.70 -38.00
C LEU A 11 -72.49 9.74 -37.03
N PRO A 12 -73.21 10.17 -35.98
CA PRO A 12 -72.71 11.16 -35.02
C PRO A 12 -71.63 10.52 -34.14
N LEU A 13 -70.48 11.21 -33.95
CA LEU A 13 -69.47 10.79 -32.99
C LEU A 13 -70.05 10.84 -31.56
N PRO A 14 -69.99 9.76 -30.78
CA PRO A 14 -70.32 9.82 -29.37
C PRO A 14 -69.18 10.54 -28.64
N LEU A 15 -69.54 11.60 -27.91
CA LEU A 15 -68.67 12.29 -26.97
C LEU A 15 -68.33 11.31 -25.82
N LEU A 16 -67.19 10.62 -25.91
CA LEU A 16 -66.69 9.80 -24.81
C LEU A 16 -66.31 10.72 -23.66
N ALA A 17 -67.14 10.72 -22.61
CA ALA A 17 -66.77 11.26 -21.31
C ALA A 17 -65.54 10.49 -20.79
N ALA A 18 -64.39 11.16 -20.78
CA ALA A 18 -63.17 10.63 -20.20
C ALA A 18 -63.36 10.47 -18.69
N LEU A 19 -63.62 9.23 -18.26
CA LEU A 19 -63.48 8.84 -16.86
C LEU A 19 -62.00 8.99 -16.49
N ALA A 20 -61.70 10.05 -15.75
CA ALA A 20 -60.39 10.24 -15.14
C ALA A 20 -60.17 9.12 -14.12
N VAL A 21 -59.42 8.10 -14.53
CA VAL A 21 -58.86 7.10 -13.62
C VAL A 21 -57.91 7.84 -12.68
N PRO A 22 -58.08 7.79 -11.35
CA PRO A 22 -57.09 8.36 -10.46
C PRO A 22 -55.79 7.60 -10.65
N ALA A 23 -54.77 8.29 -11.15
CA ALA A 23 -53.41 7.79 -11.14
C ALA A 23 -53.07 7.37 -9.70
N PRO A 24 -52.47 6.20 -9.46
CA PRO A 24 -51.93 5.94 -8.14
C PRO A 24 -50.84 7.00 -7.90
N ALA A 25 -51.11 7.89 -6.95
CA ALA A 25 -50.09 8.68 -6.28
C ALA A 25 -49.21 7.70 -5.49
N GLY A 26 -48.35 6.98 -6.20
CA GLY A 26 -47.29 6.17 -5.64
C GLY A 26 -46.17 7.09 -5.19
N VAL A 27 -46.29 7.53 -3.95
CA VAL A 27 -45.25 8.22 -3.18
C VAL A 27 -43.89 7.57 -3.47
N ALA A 28 -42.94 8.36 -3.99
CA ALA A 28 -41.54 7.97 -4.05
C ALA A 28 -41.01 7.85 -2.61
N ALA A 29 -41.20 6.68 -2.00
CA ALA A 29 -40.53 6.31 -0.77
C ALA A 29 -39.24 5.58 -1.14
N GLY A 30 -38.09 6.15 -0.76
CA GLY A 30 -36.77 5.56 -0.95
C GLY A 30 -36.61 4.27 -0.13
N GLY A 31 -37.20 3.18 -0.62
CA GLY A 31 -37.19 1.86 -0.04
C GLY A 31 -37.08 0.78 -1.11
N CYS A 32 -36.53 -0.37 -0.72
CA CYS A 32 -36.34 -1.51 -1.60
C CYS A 32 -37.66 -2.29 -1.75
N GLY A 33 -38.06 -2.56 -2.99
CA GLY A 33 -39.18 -3.47 -3.29
C GLY A 33 -38.80 -4.95 -3.15
N PRO A 34 -39.75 -5.88 -3.41
CA PRO A 34 -39.44 -7.30 -3.45
C PRO A 34 -38.34 -7.60 -4.48
N CYS A 35 -37.43 -8.51 -4.14
CA CYS A 35 -36.32 -8.86 -5.01
C CYS A 35 -36.82 -9.68 -6.22
N ASP A 36 -36.57 -9.17 -7.42
CA ASP A 36 -36.81 -9.88 -8.69
C ASP A 36 -35.45 -10.18 -9.36
N PRO A 37 -34.94 -11.42 -9.22
CA PRO A 37 -33.65 -11.81 -9.79
C PRO A 37 -33.57 -11.72 -11.31
N ALA A 38 -34.70 -11.82 -12.02
CA ALA A 38 -34.72 -11.78 -13.49
C ALA A 38 -34.37 -10.39 -14.03
N ARG A 39 -34.55 -9.34 -13.23
CA ARG A 39 -34.24 -7.95 -13.57
C ARG A 39 -32.82 -7.54 -13.20
N CYS A 40 -32.02 -8.46 -12.66
CA CYS A 40 -30.66 -8.14 -12.26
C CYS A 40 -29.72 -7.99 -13.47
N PRO A 41 -28.82 -6.99 -13.45
CA PRO A 41 -27.82 -6.84 -14.51
C PRO A 41 -26.89 -8.06 -14.54
N ALA A 42 -26.51 -8.47 -15.75
CA ALA A 42 -25.53 -9.53 -15.93
C ALA A 42 -24.16 -9.09 -15.38
N LEU A 43 -23.48 -10.00 -14.70
CA LEU A 43 -22.10 -9.78 -14.26
C LEU A 43 -21.15 -9.82 -15.46
N PRO A 44 -19.98 -9.15 -15.37
CA PRO A 44 -18.97 -9.22 -16.42
C PRO A 44 -18.60 -10.68 -16.74
N ALA A 45 -18.40 -11.00 -18.03
CA ALA A 45 -18.04 -12.35 -18.47
C ALA A 45 -16.73 -12.86 -17.83
N ARG A 46 -15.81 -11.95 -17.52
CA ARG A 46 -14.55 -12.25 -16.80
C ARG A 46 -14.73 -12.43 -15.29
N GLY A 47 -15.96 -12.39 -14.80
CA GLY A 47 -16.28 -12.42 -13.38
C GLY A 47 -15.96 -11.10 -12.66
N CYS A 48 -15.98 -11.14 -11.32
CA CYS A 48 -15.66 -10.00 -10.48
C CYS A 48 -14.30 -10.22 -9.81
N PRO A 49 -13.22 -9.58 -10.30
CA PRO A 49 -11.85 -9.86 -9.83
C PRO A 49 -11.60 -9.48 -8.36
N LEU A 50 -12.50 -8.70 -7.77
CA LEU A 50 -12.44 -8.26 -6.36
C LEU A 50 -13.53 -8.92 -5.50
N GLY A 51 -14.30 -9.85 -6.08
CA GLY A 51 -15.43 -10.49 -5.43
C GLY A 51 -16.77 -9.82 -5.74
N ARG A 52 -17.84 -10.54 -5.39
CA ARG A 52 -19.23 -10.12 -5.61
C ARG A 52 -19.81 -9.58 -4.32
N VAL A 53 -20.68 -8.58 -4.45
CA VAL A 53 -21.45 -7.99 -3.35
C VAL A 53 -22.90 -7.83 -3.77
N ARG A 54 -23.80 -7.85 -2.79
CA ARG A 54 -25.21 -7.55 -3.06
C ARG A 54 -25.39 -6.05 -3.21
N ASP A 55 -26.32 -5.64 -4.05
CA ASP A 55 -26.70 -4.24 -4.23
C ASP A 55 -27.23 -3.58 -2.94
N ALA A 56 -27.62 -2.30 -3.03
CA ALA A 56 -28.16 -1.55 -1.89
C ALA A 56 -29.36 -2.23 -1.22
N CYS A 57 -30.17 -2.96 -2.01
CA CYS A 57 -31.38 -3.63 -1.59
C CYS A 57 -31.18 -5.10 -1.19
N GLY A 58 -29.96 -5.62 -1.32
CA GLY A 58 -29.67 -7.03 -1.06
C GLY A 58 -30.18 -7.97 -2.15
N CYS A 59 -30.55 -7.51 -3.35
CA CYS A 59 -31.18 -8.32 -4.39
C CYS A 59 -30.21 -8.81 -5.47
N CYS A 60 -29.57 -7.89 -6.21
CA CYS A 60 -28.72 -8.25 -7.32
C CYS A 60 -27.26 -8.41 -6.92
N TRP A 61 -26.55 -9.31 -7.59
CA TRP A 61 -25.10 -9.41 -7.49
C TRP A 61 -24.44 -8.32 -8.35
N GLN A 62 -23.44 -7.66 -7.77
CA GLN A 62 -22.60 -6.66 -8.44
C GLN A 62 -21.14 -6.93 -8.09
N CYS A 63 -20.22 -6.45 -8.93
CA CYS A 63 -18.81 -6.48 -8.58
C CYS A 63 -18.53 -5.46 -7.47
N GLY A 64 -17.81 -5.90 -6.44
CA GLY A 64 -17.40 -5.04 -5.35
C GLY A 64 -16.31 -4.07 -5.78
N ARG A 65 -16.35 -2.86 -5.23
CA ARG A 65 -15.35 -1.81 -5.45
C ARG A 65 -14.07 -2.05 -4.65
N GLY A 66 -12.93 -1.79 -5.27
CA GLY A 66 -11.61 -2.00 -4.67
C GLY A 66 -11.22 -0.96 -3.61
N GLU A 67 -10.10 -1.21 -2.94
CA GLU A 67 -9.51 -0.26 -2.00
C GLU A 67 -9.16 1.05 -2.73
N GLY A 68 -9.55 2.20 -2.18
CA GLY A 68 -9.37 3.51 -2.80
C GLY A 68 -10.48 3.94 -3.75
N GLU A 69 -11.40 3.05 -4.14
CA GLU A 69 -12.50 3.40 -5.05
C GLU A 69 -13.66 4.14 -4.34
N ALA A 70 -14.35 4.99 -5.11
CA ALA A 70 -15.51 5.75 -4.65
C ALA A 70 -16.73 4.87 -4.35
N CYS A 71 -17.42 5.07 -3.23
CA CYS A 71 -18.53 4.21 -2.77
C CYS A 71 -19.71 4.98 -2.15
N GLY A 72 -20.86 4.29 -2.06
CA GLY A 72 -22.06 4.79 -1.37
C GLY A 72 -22.97 5.70 -2.20
N ALA A 73 -24.09 6.13 -1.59
CA ALA A 73 -25.22 6.83 -2.23
C ALA A 73 -24.92 8.22 -2.82
N GLY A 74 -23.65 8.66 -2.76
CA GLY A 74 -23.16 9.87 -3.40
C GLY A 74 -22.76 9.72 -4.87
N GLY A 75 -22.59 8.48 -5.34
CA GLY A 75 -22.18 8.13 -6.70
C GLY A 75 -23.33 7.93 -7.67
N GLY A 76 -24.49 8.57 -7.46
CA GLY A 76 -25.71 8.36 -8.24
C GLY A 76 -26.19 6.89 -8.24
N ALA A 77 -26.96 6.50 -9.27
CA ALA A 77 -27.33 5.11 -9.54
C ALA A 77 -26.11 4.16 -9.74
N ALA A 78 -24.88 4.70 -9.72
CA ALA A 78 -23.60 4.02 -9.78
C ALA A 78 -22.86 3.98 -8.41
N GLY A 79 -23.57 4.18 -7.29
CA GLY A 79 -23.06 4.08 -5.93
C GLY A 79 -22.71 2.65 -5.49
N GLY A 80 -21.68 2.05 -6.08
CA GLY A 80 -21.27 0.67 -5.81
C GLY A 80 -20.82 0.44 -4.36
N ARG A 81 -21.01 -0.80 -3.90
CA ARG A 81 -20.57 -1.26 -2.58
C ARG A 81 -19.11 -1.74 -2.64
N CYS A 82 -18.38 -1.53 -1.56
CA CYS A 82 -17.02 -2.02 -1.44
C CYS A 82 -16.97 -3.54 -1.43
N ALA A 83 -15.91 -4.10 -2.02
CA ALA A 83 -15.65 -5.54 -2.03
C ALA A 83 -15.56 -6.14 -0.61
N PRO A 84 -15.73 -7.46 -0.46
CA PRO A 84 -15.72 -8.11 0.84
C PRO A 84 -14.45 -7.79 1.65
N GLY A 85 -14.62 -7.34 2.89
CA GLY A 85 -13.52 -6.94 3.79
C GLY A 85 -13.20 -5.44 3.79
N LEU A 86 -13.82 -4.66 2.91
CA LEU A 86 -13.72 -3.22 2.88
C LEU A 86 -14.93 -2.53 3.51
N GLU A 87 -14.72 -1.30 3.96
CA GLU A 87 -15.75 -0.42 4.50
C GLU A 87 -15.78 0.91 3.74
N CYS A 88 -16.98 1.40 3.45
CA CYS A 88 -17.17 2.67 2.78
C CYS A 88 -17.13 3.83 3.77
N VAL A 89 -16.02 4.59 3.79
CA VAL A 89 -15.86 5.72 4.71
C VAL A 89 -16.16 7.04 4.02
N LYS A 90 -16.78 8.00 4.73
CA LYS A 90 -17.04 9.36 4.25
C LYS A 90 -16.15 10.35 5.00
N SER A 91 -15.58 11.35 4.32
CA SER A 91 -14.73 12.34 5.01
C SER A 91 -15.52 13.14 6.05
N ARG A 92 -14.94 13.30 7.26
CA ARG A 92 -15.59 14.05 8.36
C ARG A 92 -15.61 15.56 8.11
N GLN A 93 -14.60 16.12 7.45
CA GLN A 93 -14.49 17.56 7.15
C GLN A 93 -15.66 18.12 6.32
N ARG A 94 -16.36 17.28 5.53
CA ARG A 94 -17.50 17.71 4.71
C ARG A 94 -18.87 17.50 5.36
N ARG A 95 -18.95 16.95 6.59
CA ARG A 95 -20.22 16.90 7.33
C ARG A 95 -20.71 18.31 7.73
N LYS A 96 -19.79 19.27 7.88
CA LYS A 96 -20.08 20.67 8.24
C LYS A 96 -20.61 21.52 7.08
N ALA A 97 -20.47 21.05 5.83
CA ALA A 97 -21.00 21.72 4.62
C ALA A 97 -22.40 21.23 4.22
N LYS A 98 -23.04 20.39 5.05
CA LYS A 98 -24.29 19.66 4.73
C LYS A 98 -25.49 20.06 5.59
N SER A 99 -25.48 21.26 6.16
CA SER A 99 -26.63 21.85 6.87
C SER A 99 -27.27 23.01 6.10
N GLY A 100 -27.00 23.15 4.80
CA GLY A 100 -27.69 24.10 3.92
C GLY A 100 -28.93 23.47 3.28
N PRO A 101 -30.12 24.11 3.33
CA PRO A 101 -31.31 23.61 2.63
C PRO A 101 -31.10 23.73 1.11
N GLY A 102 -31.30 22.64 0.35
CA GLY A 102 -31.37 22.69 -1.12
C GLY A 102 -30.26 21.99 -1.92
N LEU A 103 -29.34 21.25 -1.30
CA LEU A 103 -28.35 20.42 -2.03
C LEU A 103 -28.90 19.01 -2.32
N PRO A 104 -28.57 18.40 -3.49
CA PRO A 104 -29.06 17.07 -3.86
C PRO A 104 -28.73 16.02 -2.78
N ALA A 105 -29.66 15.08 -2.58
CA ALA A 105 -29.62 14.03 -1.55
C ALA A 105 -28.39 13.10 -1.61
N SER A 106 -27.63 13.14 -2.71
CA SER A 106 -26.36 12.45 -2.87
C SER A 106 -25.25 13.22 -2.17
N GLY A 107 -24.91 12.82 -0.93
CA GLY A 107 -23.69 13.32 -0.27
C GLY A 107 -22.42 13.01 -1.06
N PRO A 108 -21.26 13.58 -0.68
CA PRO A 108 -20.03 13.25 -1.38
C PRO A 108 -19.80 11.72 -1.34
N PRO A 109 -19.29 11.13 -2.43
CA PRO A 109 -18.96 9.71 -2.45
C PRO A 109 -17.96 9.40 -1.31
N GLY A 110 -18.19 8.28 -0.63
CA GLY A 110 -17.21 7.73 0.28
C GLY A 110 -16.06 7.06 -0.48
N VAL A 111 -15.09 6.52 0.24
CA VAL A 111 -13.98 5.73 -0.32
C VAL A 111 -13.94 4.37 0.39
N CYS A 112 -13.71 3.30 -0.38
CA CYS A 112 -13.54 1.97 0.16
C CYS A 112 -12.18 1.81 0.82
N LEU A 113 -12.14 1.50 2.11
CA LEU A 113 -10.92 1.24 2.87
C LEU A 113 -10.93 -0.15 3.45
N CYS A 114 -9.77 -0.82 3.49
CA CYS A 114 -9.67 -2.12 4.12
C CYS A 114 -9.86 -2.03 5.65
N LYS A 115 -10.56 -3.01 6.22
CA LYS A 115 -10.66 -3.17 7.68
C LYS A 115 -9.30 -3.53 8.30
N SER A 116 -8.48 -4.29 7.59
CA SER A 116 -7.14 -4.72 8.00
C SER A 116 -6.08 -3.96 7.22
N ARG A 117 -5.63 -2.82 7.75
CA ARG A 117 -4.68 -1.91 7.06
C ARG A 117 -3.21 -2.23 7.29
N TYR A 118 -2.91 -3.25 8.08
CA TYR A 118 -1.55 -3.71 8.28
C TYR A 118 -1.10 -4.62 7.12
N PRO A 119 0.19 -4.60 6.77
CA PRO A 119 0.74 -5.50 5.76
C PRO A 119 0.57 -6.97 6.13
N VAL A 120 0.52 -7.83 5.12
CA VAL A 120 0.42 -9.29 5.27
C VAL A 120 1.32 -10.01 4.25
N CYS A 121 1.88 -11.15 4.65
CA CYS A 121 2.67 -11.99 3.76
C CYS A 121 1.79 -13.03 3.10
N GLY A 122 1.82 -13.09 1.77
CA GLY A 122 1.11 -14.08 0.98
C GLY A 122 1.84 -15.42 0.91
N SER A 123 1.11 -16.46 0.53
CA SER A 123 1.68 -17.79 0.27
C SER A 123 2.62 -17.81 -0.93
N ASP A 124 2.49 -16.82 -1.81
CA ASP A 124 3.34 -16.51 -2.96
C ASP A 124 4.66 -15.80 -2.59
N GLY A 125 4.89 -15.51 -1.30
CA GLY A 125 6.10 -14.82 -0.83
C GLY A 125 6.08 -13.31 -1.07
N LEU A 126 4.95 -12.74 -1.51
CA LEU A 126 4.79 -11.31 -1.70
C LEU A 126 4.16 -10.64 -0.48
N THR A 127 4.67 -9.46 -0.14
CA THR A 127 4.07 -8.60 0.87
C THR A 127 2.94 -7.79 0.24
N TYR A 128 1.75 -7.90 0.82
CA TYR A 128 0.59 -7.10 0.46
C TYR A 128 0.38 -6.00 1.49
N GLY A 129 0.09 -4.77 1.05
CA GLY A 129 -0.10 -3.62 1.96
C GLY A 129 -1.34 -3.75 2.86
N SER A 130 -2.30 -4.59 2.49
CA SER A 130 -3.49 -4.88 3.28
C SER A 130 -3.99 -6.30 3.02
N GLY A 131 -4.77 -6.85 3.97
CA GLY A 131 -5.44 -8.14 3.76
C GLY A 131 -6.46 -8.11 2.59
N CYS A 132 -6.97 -6.93 2.25
CA CYS A 132 -7.89 -6.77 1.13
C CYS A 132 -7.15 -6.84 -0.22
N GLN A 133 -5.91 -6.32 -0.29
CA GLN A 133 -5.06 -6.46 -1.47
C GLN A 133 -4.66 -7.93 -1.70
N LEU A 134 -4.30 -8.67 -0.66
CA LEU A 134 -4.01 -10.11 -0.76
C LEU A 134 -5.23 -10.87 -1.29
N ARG A 135 -6.43 -10.60 -0.74
CA ARG A 135 -7.67 -11.23 -1.21
C ARG A 135 -7.96 -10.91 -2.68
N ALA A 136 -7.78 -9.65 -3.08
CA ALA A 136 -7.93 -9.24 -4.46
C ALA A 136 -6.96 -9.98 -5.40
N ALA A 137 -5.69 -10.12 -4.99
CA ALA A 137 -4.70 -10.87 -5.75
C ALA A 137 -5.07 -12.36 -5.85
N SER A 138 -5.50 -12.98 -4.75
CA SER A 138 -5.96 -14.38 -4.73
C SER A 138 -7.14 -14.62 -5.68
N LEU A 139 -8.13 -13.72 -5.71
CA LEU A 139 -9.29 -13.86 -6.60
C LEU A 139 -8.89 -13.69 -8.07
N ARG A 140 -7.94 -12.80 -8.37
CA ARG A 140 -7.40 -12.64 -9.72
C ARG A 140 -6.63 -13.89 -10.17
N ALA A 141 -5.78 -14.45 -9.31
CA ALA A 141 -5.07 -15.70 -9.57
C ALA A 141 -6.06 -16.83 -9.91
N GLN A 142 -7.07 -17.04 -9.06
CA GLN A 142 -8.12 -18.05 -9.30
C GLN A 142 -8.87 -17.82 -10.62
N SER A 143 -9.17 -16.56 -10.98
CA SER A 143 -9.85 -16.26 -12.26
C SER A 143 -9.01 -16.61 -13.50
N ARG A 144 -7.70 -16.77 -13.32
CA ARG A 144 -6.75 -17.22 -14.36
C ARG A 144 -6.45 -18.72 -14.29
N GLY A 145 -7.06 -19.45 -13.35
CA GLY A 145 -6.76 -20.87 -13.10
C GLY A 145 -5.49 -21.10 -12.28
N GLU A 146 -4.92 -20.05 -11.68
CA GLU A 146 -3.77 -20.15 -10.78
C GLU A 146 -4.22 -20.50 -9.34
N PRO A 147 -3.33 -21.07 -8.50
CA PRO A 147 -3.66 -21.37 -7.12
C PRO A 147 -4.03 -20.12 -6.31
N ALA A 148 -4.93 -20.31 -5.34
CA ALA A 148 -5.33 -19.26 -4.42
C ALA A 148 -4.15 -18.79 -3.56
N ILE A 149 -4.05 -17.47 -3.35
CA ILE A 149 -3.04 -16.88 -2.48
C ILE A 149 -3.63 -16.76 -1.08
N SER A 150 -3.05 -17.48 -0.13
CA SER A 150 -3.46 -17.45 1.28
C SER A 150 -2.54 -16.54 2.09
N GLN A 151 -3.02 -16.06 3.23
CA GLN A 151 -2.16 -15.34 4.16
C GLN A 151 -1.27 -16.33 4.91
N ARG A 152 0.05 -16.21 4.71
CA ARG A 152 1.07 -17.01 5.40
C ARG A 152 1.34 -16.47 6.81
N SER A 153 1.51 -15.16 6.94
CA SER A 153 1.79 -14.50 8.22
C SER A 153 1.17 -13.09 8.30
N LYS A 154 1.10 -12.54 9.51
CA LYS A 154 0.80 -11.12 9.72
C LYS A 154 2.09 -10.31 9.54
N GLY A 155 2.00 -9.11 8.98
CA GLY A 155 3.18 -8.31 8.65
C GLY A 155 3.75 -8.65 7.28
N ALA A 156 4.83 -7.97 6.91
CA ALA A 156 5.53 -8.21 5.66
C ALA A 156 6.23 -9.59 5.65
N CYS A 157 6.52 -10.09 4.46
CA CYS A 157 7.28 -11.33 4.30
C CYS A 157 8.70 -11.20 4.83
N GLU A 158 9.25 -12.31 5.30
CA GLU A 158 10.63 -12.40 5.73
C GLU A 158 11.57 -12.15 4.54
N GLN A 159 12.62 -11.37 4.76
CA GLN A 159 13.59 -10.97 3.75
C GLN A 159 14.96 -10.75 4.38
N GLY A 160 16.01 -10.98 3.57
CA GLY A 160 17.39 -10.73 3.97
C GLY A 160 17.64 -9.24 4.28
N PRO A 161 18.76 -8.93 4.94
CA PRO A 161 19.14 -7.56 5.23
C PRO A 161 19.36 -6.77 3.94
N SER A 162 18.99 -5.50 3.94
CA SER A 162 19.25 -4.56 2.86
C SER A 162 19.74 -3.26 3.47
N ILE A 163 20.91 -2.81 3.01
CA ILE A 163 21.54 -1.58 3.48
C ILE A 163 20.86 -0.41 2.78
N VAL A 164 20.13 0.39 3.56
CA VAL A 164 19.41 1.58 3.08
C VAL A 164 20.37 2.74 2.94
N THR A 165 21.18 2.96 3.97
CA THR A 165 22.18 4.01 4.00
C THR A 165 23.53 3.38 4.33
N PRO A 166 24.43 3.22 3.33
CA PRO A 166 25.78 2.72 3.59
C PRO A 166 26.65 3.80 4.27
N PRO A 167 27.73 3.41 4.96
CA PRO A 167 28.70 4.37 5.44
C PRO A 167 29.39 5.09 4.29
N LYS A 168 29.92 6.28 4.57
CA LYS A 168 30.57 7.14 3.59
C LYS A 168 32.03 7.37 3.97
N ASP A 169 32.88 7.51 2.96
CA ASP A 169 34.28 7.85 3.15
C ASP A 169 34.44 9.21 3.84
N ILE A 170 35.39 9.28 4.77
CA ILE A 170 35.67 10.47 5.57
C ILE A 170 37.13 10.87 5.40
N TRP A 171 37.37 12.18 5.24
CA TRP A 171 38.70 12.78 5.32
C TRP A 171 38.68 13.77 6.48
N ASN A 172 39.57 13.57 7.45
CA ASN A 172 39.67 14.48 8.59
C ASN A 172 41.10 14.52 9.14
N VAL A 173 41.36 15.44 10.06
CA VAL A 173 42.66 15.63 10.71
C VAL A 173 42.74 14.88 12.04
N THR A 174 43.96 14.60 12.50
CA THR A 174 44.20 14.05 13.84
C THR A 174 43.59 14.93 14.93
N GLY A 175 43.06 14.30 15.99
CA GLY A 175 42.38 14.98 17.09
C GLY A 175 40.89 15.26 16.85
N ALA A 176 40.38 15.11 15.62
CA ALA A 176 38.98 15.32 15.31
C ALA A 176 38.07 14.25 15.92
N GLN A 177 36.77 14.54 15.98
CA GLN A 177 35.71 13.57 16.26
C GLN A 177 34.95 13.25 14.98
N ILE A 178 34.76 11.96 14.67
CA ILE A 178 34.03 11.51 13.47
C ILE A 178 33.04 10.41 13.82
N TYR A 179 32.07 10.19 12.93
CA TYR A 179 31.19 9.04 13.00
C TYR A 179 30.95 8.40 11.62
N LEU A 180 30.91 7.07 11.58
CA LEU A 180 30.34 6.32 10.47
C LEU A 180 28.91 5.90 10.85
N SER A 181 28.01 5.81 9.87
CA SER A 181 26.63 5.37 10.07
C SER A 181 26.25 4.33 9.02
N CYS A 182 25.53 3.28 9.43
CA CYS A 182 24.99 2.28 8.53
C CYS A 182 23.55 1.95 8.95
N GLU A 183 22.60 2.17 8.04
CA GLU A 183 21.16 1.91 8.25
C GLU A 183 20.75 0.69 7.43
N VAL A 184 20.09 -0.26 8.09
CA VAL A 184 19.76 -1.55 7.51
C VAL A 184 18.33 -1.93 7.85
N ILE A 185 17.62 -2.47 6.88
CA ILE A 185 16.29 -3.07 7.06
C ILE A 185 16.38 -4.58 6.81
N GLY A 186 15.50 -5.37 7.42
CA GLY A 186 15.41 -6.80 7.15
C GLY A 186 14.37 -7.47 8.03
N ILE A 187 13.77 -8.58 7.60
CA ILE A 187 12.74 -9.28 8.38
C ILE A 187 13.14 -10.76 8.55
N PRO A 188 13.48 -11.21 9.77
CA PRO A 188 13.50 -10.46 11.04
C PRO A 188 14.58 -9.35 11.09
N THR A 189 14.46 -8.45 12.07
CA THR A 189 15.41 -7.34 12.27
C THR A 189 16.84 -7.88 12.29
N PRO A 190 17.73 -7.38 11.43
CA PRO A 190 19.08 -7.91 11.34
C PRO A 190 19.93 -7.50 12.53
N VAL A 191 20.91 -8.36 12.85
CA VAL A 191 22.01 -8.01 13.76
C VAL A 191 23.01 -7.21 12.93
N LEU A 192 23.43 -6.05 13.44
CA LEU A 192 24.39 -5.17 12.80
C LEU A 192 25.70 -5.16 13.57
N ILE A 193 26.78 -5.49 12.87
CA ILE A 193 28.14 -5.59 13.39
C ILE A 193 29.04 -4.67 12.56
N TRP A 194 30.06 -4.11 13.20
CA TRP A 194 31.10 -3.34 12.52
C TRP A 194 32.43 -4.07 12.59
N ASN A 195 33.14 -4.08 11.47
CA ASN A 195 34.46 -4.66 11.34
C ASN A 195 35.44 -3.60 10.80
N LYS A 196 36.70 -3.66 11.25
CA LYS A 196 37.80 -2.99 10.55
C LYS A 196 38.49 -4.00 9.64
N ILE A 197 38.68 -3.64 8.37
CA ILE A 197 39.38 -4.48 7.40
C ILE A 197 40.87 -4.21 7.52
N ILE A 198 41.60 -5.21 8.03
CA ILE A 198 43.06 -5.20 8.14
C ILE A 198 43.63 -5.91 6.92
N ARG A 199 44.49 -5.22 6.18
CA ARG A 199 45.27 -5.82 5.09
C ARG A 199 46.57 -6.38 5.65
N GLY A 200 46.69 -7.71 5.70
CA GLY A 200 47.91 -8.38 6.14
C GLY A 200 49.06 -8.26 5.12
N GLN A 201 50.28 -8.57 5.55
CA GLN A 201 51.52 -8.45 4.77
C GLN A 201 51.56 -9.30 3.49
N TYR A 202 50.66 -10.27 3.34
CA TYR A 202 50.56 -11.16 2.17
C TYR A 202 49.25 -11.00 1.37
N GLY A 203 48.58 -9.86 1.51
CA GLY A 203 47.32 -9.58 0.80
C GLY A 203 46.09 -10.32 1.38
N VAL A 204 46.26 -11.09 2.46
CA VAL A 204 45.15 -11.67 3.21
C VAL A 204 44.43 -10.55 3.96
N GLN A 205 43.15 -10.37 3.64
CA GLN A 205 42.27 -9.47 4.38
C GLN A 205 41.74 -10.19 5.62
N ARG A 206 41.89 -9.56 6.78
CA ARG A 206 41.33 -10.03 8.04
C ARG A 206 40.33 -8.98 8.54
N MET A 207 39.18 -9.46 8.98
CA MET A 207 38.20 -8.62 9.66
C MET A 207 38.48 -8.62 11.16
N GLU A 208 38.58 -7.44 11.75
CA GLU A 208 38.67 -7.24 13.19
C GLU A 208 37.32 -6.72 13.71
N LEU A 209 36.71 -7.45 14.62
CA LEU A 209 35.43 -7.09 15.23
C LEU A 209 35.58 -5.84 16.09
N LEU A 210 34.78 -4.80 15.82
CA LEU A 210 34.77 -3.57 16.60
C LEU A 210 33.81 -3.67 17.81
N PRO A 211 34.05 -2.93 18.91
CA PRO A 211 35.10 -1.92 19.08
C PRO A 211 36.52 -2.48 19.35
N GLY A 212 36.64 -3.75 19.73
CA GLY A 212 37.92 -4.37 20.11
C GLY A 212 38.43 -3.83 21.45
N ASP A 213 39.73 -3.58 21.53
CA ASP A 213 40.47 -3.02 22.67
C ASP A 213 40.77 -1.52 22.52
N ARG A 214 40.15 -0.85 21.53
CA ARG A 214 40.35 0.57 21.25
C ARG A 214 39.69 1.47 22.30
N GLU A 215 40.45 2.38 22.89
CA GLU A 215 39.96 3.33 23.89
C GLU A 215 39.23 4.54 23.29
N ASN A 216 39.56 4.91 22.05
CA ASN A 216 39.04 6.09 21.36
C ASN A 216 37.82 5.79 20.47
N LEU A 217 37.26 4.57 20.53
CA LEU A 217 36.20 4.11 19.64
C LEU A 217 35.01 3.57 20.42
N ALA A 218 33.80 3.97 20.02
CA ALA A 218 32.56 3.45 20.57
C ALA A 218 31.57 3.06 19.47
N ILE A 219 30.84 1.97 19.69
CA ILE A 219 29.72 1.57 18.81
C ILE A 219 28.41 1.80 19.52
N GLN A 220 27.47 2.40 18.81
CA GLN A 220 26.08 2.47 19.22
C GLN A 220 25.20 1.84 18.15
N THR A 221 24.27 0.99 18.57
CA THR A 221 23.25 0.42 17.70
C THR A 221 21.88 0.76 18.26
N ARG A 222 20.99 1.29 17.42
CA ARG A 222 19.60 1.58 17.81
C ARG A 222 18.65 1.04 16.75
N GLY A 223 17.43 0.70 17.17
CA GLY A 223 16.34 0.46 16.24
C GLY A 223 15.97 1.76 15.51
N GLY A 224 15.56 1.64 14.25
CA GLY A 224 15.04 2.76 13.47
C GLY A 224 13.60 3.15 13.84
N PRO A 225 13.08 4.25 13.27
CA PRO A 225 11.68 4.63 13.42
C PRO A 225 10.72 3.61 12.80
N GLU A 226 11.14 2.92 11.74
CA GLU A 226 10.34 1.89 11.07
C GLU A 226 10.57 0.51 11.68
N LYS A 227 9.57 -0.39 11.51
CA LYS A 227 9.69 -1.76 12.02
C LYS A 227 10.74 -2.53 11.24
N HIS A 228 11.57 -3.24 11.99
CA HIS A 228 12.67 -4.06 11.48
C HIS A 228 13.78 -3.27 10.77
N GLU A 229 13.98 -2.05 11.23
CA GLU A 229 15.11 -1.21 10.90
C GLU A 229 16.11 -1.18 12.05
N VAL A 230 17.40 -1.14 11.72
CA VAL A 230 18.51 -0.98 12.67
C VAL A 230 19.52 0.01 12.09
N THR A 231 20.00 0.90 12.94
CA THR A 231 21.06 1.86 12.62
C THR A 231 22.22 1.66 13.57
N GLY A 232 23.42 1.56 13.01
CA GLY A 232 24.67 1.47 13.76
C GLY A 232 25.55 2.67 13.48
N TRP A 233 26.22 3.16 14.53
CA TRP A 233 27.20 4.21 14.47
C TRP A 233 28.52 3.76 15.06
N VAL A 234 29.62 4.11 14.38
CA VAL A 234 30.97 4.03 14.94
C VAL A 234 31.42 5.44 15.23
N LEU A 235 31.60 5.79 16.50
CA LEU A 235 32.14 7.07 16.96
C LEU A 235 33.64 6.88 17.22
N ILE A 236 34.48 7.76 16.68
CA ILE A 236 35.93 7.78 16.94
C ILE A 236 36.31 9.17 17.45
N SER A 237 36.91 9.24 18.65
CA SER A 237 37.40 10.47 19.27
C SER A 237 38.43 10.19 20.38
N PRO A 238 39.61 10.81 20.35
CA PRO A 238 40.16 11.60 19.25
C PRO A 238 40.59 10.71 18.07
N LEU A 239 40.50 11.24 16.85
CA LEU A 239 40.96 10.56 15.64
C LEU A 239 42.49 10.51 15.58
N SER A 240 43.05 9.33 15.31
CA SER A 240 44.48 9.09 15.17
C SER A 240 44.83 8.53 13.79
N LYS A 241 46.12 8.50 13.42
CA LYS A 241 46.57 7.88 12.16
C LYS A 241 46.29 6.38 12.12
N GLU A 242 46.24 5.72 13.27
CA GLU A 242 45.95 4.29 13.40
C GLU A 242 44.50 3.96 13.04
N ASP A 243 43.60 4.94 13.16
CA ASP A 243 42.18 4.81 12.78
C ASP A 243 41.97 4.87 11.27
N ALA A 244 42.97 5.29 10.49
CA ALA A 244 42.89 5.24 9.04
C ALA A 244 42.69 3.78 8.58
N GLY A 245 41.84 3.58 7.58
CA GLY A 245 41.55 2.24 7.08
C GLY A 245 40.13 2.10 6.57
N GLU A 246 39.80 0.87 6.21
CA GLU A 246 38.51 0.49 5.65
C GLU A 246 37.66 -0.18 6.74
N TYR A 247 36.43 0.27 6.86
CA TYR A 247 35.47 -0.14 7.88
C TYR A 247 34.24 -0.70 7.19
N GLU A 248 33.81 -1.88 7.60
CA GLU A 248 32.66 -2.59 7.04
C GLU A 248 31.54 -2.64 8.07
N CYS A 249 30.32 -2.30 7.68
CA CYS A 249 29.13 -2.73 8.37
C CYS A 249 28.64 -4.05 7.78
N HIS A 250 28.49 -5.06 8.63
CA HIS A 250 27.96 -6.38 8.29
C HIS A 250 26.62 -6.56 8.99
N ALA A 251 25.58 -6.83 8.20
CA ALA A 251 24.25 -7.09 8.69
C ALA A 251 23.82 -8.51 8.35
N SER A 252 23.23 -9.22 9.31
CA SER A 252 22.84 -10.63 9.15
C SER A 252 21.50 -10.93 9.83
N ASN A 253 20.68 -11.75 9.17
CA ASN A 253 19.49 -12.35 9.75
C ASN A 253 19.27 -13.78 9.19
N ALA A 254 18.20 -14.45 9.63
CA ALA A 254 17.90 -15.82 9.20
C ALA A 254 17.63 -15.99 7.69
N LYS A 255 17.56 -14.91 6.91
CA LYS A 255 17.32 -14.91 5.46
C LYS A 255 18.52 -14.52 4.62
N GLY A 256 19.62 -14.06 5.23
CA GLY A 256 20.84 -13.73 4.51
C GLY A 256 21.65 -12.64 5.19
N GLU A 257 22.59 -12.08 4.44
CA GLU A 257 23.54 -11.08 4.90
C GLU A 257 23.70 -9.95 3.88
N ALA A 258 24.11 -8.77 4.34
CA ALA A 258 24.49 -7.65 3.50
C ALA A 258 25.66 -6.88 4.13
N THR A 259 26.60 -6.42 3.30
CA THR A 259 27.76 -5.64 3.75
C THR A 259 27.91 -4.35 2.96
N ALA A 260 28.43 -3.31 3.61
CA ALA A 260 28.88 -2.07 2.97
C ALA A 260 30.08 -1.51 3.73
N SER A 261 30.99 -0.87 2.98
CA SER A 261 32.26 -0.39 3.52
C SER A 261 32.49 1.08 3.24
N ALA A 262 33.27 1.73 4.09
CA ALA A 262 33.77 3.08 3.92
C ALA A 262 35.22 3.20 4.39
N LYS A 263 35.96 4.14 3.81
CA LYS A 263 37.35 4.42 4.15
C LYS A 263 37.48 5.71 4.97
N ILE A 264 38.20 5.63 6.07
CA ILE A 264 38.63 6.78 6.86
C ILE A 264 40.05 7.15 6.43
N HIS A 265 40.20 8.40 6.00
CA HIS A 265 41.47 9.03 5.64
C HIS A 265 41.83 10.07 6.71
N VAL A 266 43.01 9.90 7.32
CA VAL A 266 43.49 10.78 8.39
C VAL A 266 44.73 11.53 7.92
N VAL A 267 44.63 12.85 7.83
CA VAL A 267 45.72 13.77 7.47
C VAL A 267 46.23 14.50 8.71
N GLU A 268 47.42 15.12 8.64
CA GLU A 268 47.90 15.96 9.75
C GLU A 268 47.31 17.36 9.67
N THR A 269 47.19 17.89 8.44
CA THR A 269 46.70 19.25 8.19
C THR A 269 45.55 19.28 7.19
N LEU A 270 44.66 20.29 7.31
CA LEU A 270 43.53 20.47 6.39
C LEU A 270 43.95 20.68 4.93
N HIS A 271 45.15 21.21 4.69
CA HIS A 271 45.69 21.46 3.35
C HIS A 271 45.90 20.16 2.55
N GLU A 272 46.26 19.06 3.21
CA GLU A 272 46.46 17.75 2.58
C GLU A 272 45.16 17.15 2.02
N ILE A 273 44.00 17.48 2.60
CA ILE A 273 42.69 17.01 2.13
C ILE A 273 42.37 17.58 0.75
N ALA A 274 42.71 18.86 0.52
CA ALA A 274 42.44 19.54 -0.75
C ALA A 274 43.27 18.96 -1.91
N LEU A 275 44.48 18.46 -1.61
CA LEU A 275 45.39 17.86 -2.60
C LEU A 275 45.03 16.41 -2.95
N THR A 276 44.36 15.67 -2.06
CA THR A 276 44.02 14.26 -2.26
C THR A 276 42.63 14.05 -2.89
N LYS A 277 41.80 15.09 -2.97
CA LYS A 277 40.50 15.08 -3.66
C LYS A 277 40.51 15.72 -5.06
N GLY A 278 41.64 16.30 -5.46
CA GLY A 278 41.84 16.95 -6.76
C GLY A 278 42.24 15.99 -7.87
#